data_AF-A0A494XBY0-F1
#
_entry.id   AF-A0A494XBY0-F1
#
_cell.length_a   1.000
_cell.length_b   1.000
_cell.length_c   1.000
_cell.angle_alpha   90.00
_cell.angle_beta   90.00
_cell.angle_gamma   90.00
#
_symmetry.space_group_name_H-M   'P 1'
#
loop_
_entity.id
_entity.type
_entity.pdbx_description
1 polymer ?
#
loop_
_entity_poly.entity_id
_entity_poly.type
_entity_poly.pdbx_seq_one_letter_code
_entity_poly.pdbx_strand_id
1 'polypeptide(L)'
;MAFTAFASAAPAATPNTASDIPGATLTALANLPRSPESGSPDEYCKGSSPVSAAAKLVAGRGWIVTSEAQLGQYQVVTFASGFEPGTSGMCFTRNGRLAVFGRAGLIALAYTGRAAELQLGNVELLESGALMISAGDGVGAPIGELHEVNGGFRLTRVAAERTFCNGRAVVPNVYGKSIKDARKILIARGWKPKRPAEAWGEFDGAADLAKHGIVEAETCSGTGLGDCWFNYNGPSGILRVTTIGEDRERGNDDTIVGYDVKCRAK
;
A
#
# COMPACT_ATOMS: atom_id res chain seq x y z
N MET A 1 24.77 12.08 -54.53
CA MET A 1 25.14 11.40 -53.26
C MET A 1 24.62 12.25 -52.12
N ALA A 2 23.58 11.78 -51.42
CA ALA A 2 23.06 12.44 -50.23
C ALA A 2 23.55 11.64 -49.01
N PHE A 3 24.33 12.29 -48.15
CA PHE A 3 24.76 11.72 -46.88
C PHE A 3 23.63 11.90 -45.87
N THR A 4 22.96 10.81 -45.51
CA THR A 4 22.05 10.77 -44.37
C THR A 4 22.88 10.80 -43.09
N ALA A 5 22.82 11.91 -42.35
CA ALA A 5 23.43 12.01 -41.04
C ALA A 5 22.61 11.16 -40.05
N PHE A 6 23.23 10.12 -39.50
CA PHE A 6 22.67 9.40 -38.36
C PHE A 6 22.77 10.31 -37.14
N ALA A 7 21.63 10.81 -36.66
CA ALA A 7 21.56 11.45 -35.36
C ALA A 7 21.83 10.39 -34.29
N SER A 8 22.99 10.46 -33.63
CA SER A 8 23.22 9.71 -32.39
C SER A 8 22.20 10.15 -31.35
N ALA A 9 21.35 9.23 -30.92
CA ALA A 9 20.51 9.42 -29.76
C ALA A 9 21.43 9.64 -28.54
N ALA A 10 21.26 10.77 -27.85
CA ALA A 10 21.94 10.99 -26.58
C ALA A 10 21.58 9.85 -25.60
N PRO A 11 22.53 9.34 -24.81
CA PRO A 11 22.22 8.34 -23.80
C PRO A 11 21.14 8.91 -22.87
N ALA A 12 20.09 8.11 -22.64
CA ALA A 12 19.02 8.50 -21.74
C ALA A 12 19.64 8.84 -20.37
N ALA A 13 19.40 10.06 -19.89
CA ALA A 13 19.91 10.50 -18.61
C ALA A 13 19.44 9.54 -17.51
N THR A 14 20.37 9.11 -16.66
CA THR A 14 20.04 8.32 -15.47
C THR A 14 19.03 9.12 -14.64
N PRO A 15 17.85 8.56 -14.31
CA PRO A 15 16.87 9.27 -13.52
C PRO A 15 17.42 9.58 -12.14
N ASN A 16 17.03 10.73 -11.59
CA ASN A 16 17.29 11.01 -10.18
C ASN A 16 16.45 10.07 -9.32
N THR A 17 17.05 9.42 -8.34
CA THR A 17 16.35 8.52 -7.40
C THR A 17 16.65 8.90 -5.95
N ALA A 18 15.63 8.89 -5.10
CA ALA A 18 15.78 9.15 -3.68
C ALA A 18 14.75 8.39 -2.82
N SER A 19 15.06 8.21 -1.54
CA SER A 19 14.17 7.59 -0.56
C SER A 19 14.20 8.32 0.78
N ASP A 20 13.02 8.65 1.31
CA ASP A 20 12.78 9.19 2.65
C ASP A 20 12.24 8.13 3.62
N ILE A 21 12.04 6.90 3.14
CA ILE A 21 11.58 5.76 3.93
C ILE A 21 12.80 5.13 4.62
N PRO A 22 12.89 5.17 5.97
CA PRO A 22 14.01 4.56 6.67
C PRO A 22 14.19 3.08 6.33
N GLY A 23 15.42 2.66 6.04
CA GLY A 23 15.72 1.28 5.67
C GLY A 23 15.41 0.88 4.23
N ALA A 24 14.72 1.73 3.45
CA ALA A 24 14.46 1.51 2.04
C ALA A 24 15.37 2.38 1.16
N THR A 25 15.90 1.77 0.09
CA THR A 25 16.72 2.44 -0.93
C THR A 25 15.97 2.43 -2.25
N LEU A 26 16.07 3.50 -3.03
CA LEU A 26 15.68 3.56 -4.43
C LEU A 26 16.92 3.93 -5.25
N THR A 27 17.27 3.07 -6.20
CA THR A 27 18.46 3.27 -7.04
C THR A 27 18.12 3.17 -8.52
N ALA A 28 18.76 3.99 -9.34
CA ALA A 28 18.72 3.83 -10.79
C ALA A 28 19.49 2.57 -11.19
N LEU A 29 18.83 1.67 -11.92
CA LEU A 29 19.38 0.36 -12.25
C LEU A 29 18.82 -0.12 -13.60
N ALA A 30 19.69 -0.56 -14.50
CA ALA A 30 19.30 -1.04 -15.82
C ALA A 30 19.03 -2.55 -15.88
N ASN A 31 19.53 -3.33 -14.90
CA ASN A 31 19.46 -4.78 -14.90
C ASN A 31 18.87 -5.34 -13.60
N LEU A 32 17.77 -6.08 -13.71
CA LEU A 32 17.15 -6.75 -12.57
C LEU A 32 17.99 -7.96 -12.13
N PRO A 33 18.53 -8.04 -10.90
CA PRO A 33 19.20 -9.26 -10.42
C PRO A 33 18.28 -10.49 -10.49
N ARG A 34 18.86 -11.69 -10.58
CA ARG A 34 18.07 -12.93 -10.40
C ARG A 34 17.58 -13.03 -8.96
N SER A 35 16.44 -13.68 -8.77
CA SER A 35 15.93 -14.01 -7.44
C SER A 35 16.91 -14.93 -6.70
N PRO A 36 17.21 -14.67 -5.42
CA PRO A 36 18.07 -15.53 -4.62
C PRO A 36 17.42 -16.89 -4.30
N GLU A 37 16.10 -17.01 -4.43
CA GLU A 37 15.33 -18.21 -4.04
C GLU A 37 14.62 -18.86 -5.23
N SER A 38 14.85 -18.37 -6.46
CA SER A 38 14.19 -18.84 -7.70
C SER A 38 12.65 -18.87 -7.66
N GLY A 39 12.04 -18.14 -6.72
CA GLY A 39 10.60 -17.89 -6.70
C GLY A 39 9.78 -19.09 -6.28
N SER A 40 10.33 -19.98 -5.43
CA SER A 40 9.60 -21.10 -4.84
C SER A 40 8.30 -20.62 -4.18
N PRO A 41 7.13 -20.90 -4.77
CA PRO A 41 5.86 -20.52 -4.18
C PRO A 41 5.63 -21.34 -2.91
N ASP A 42 5.03 -20.73 -1.92
CA ASP A 42 4.45 -21.47 -0.79
C ASP A 42 3.09 -22.05 -1.24
N GLU A 43 2.64 -23.14 -0.62
CA GLU A 43 1.35 -23.77 -0.94
C GLU A 43 0.18 -22.80 -0.72
N TYR A 44 0.29 -21.95 0.30
CA TYR A 44 -0.72 -21.00 0.76
C TYR A 44 -0.42 -19.58 0.27
N CYS A 45 0.85 -19.17 0.25
CA CYS A 45 1.24 -17.83 -0.19
C CYS A 45 1.63 -17.79 -1.67
N LYS A 46 0.79 -17.12 -2.47
CA LYS A 46 0.95 -16.99 -3.92
C LYS A 46 1.05 -15.53 -4.32
N GLY A 47 1.84 -15.28 -5.37
CA GLY A 47 1.86 -13.99 -6.05
C GLY A 47 0.67 -13.78 -6.98
N SER A 48 0.65 -12.63 -7.61
CA SER A 48 -0.21 -12.32 -8.74
C SER A 48 0.29 -12.97 -10.04
N SER A 49 -0.63 -13.20 -10.97
CA SER A 49 -0.26 -13.64 -12.32
C SER A 49 0.33 -12.46 -13.11
N PRO A 50 1.52 -12.58 -13.73
CA PRO A 50 2.16 -11.48 -14.45
C PRO A 50 1.40 -11.12 -15.73
N VAL A 51 0.86 -9.90 -15.83
CA VAL A 51 0.12 -9.45 -17.01
C VAL A 51 1.02 -8.64 -17.95
N SER A 52 1.68 -7.59 -17.44
CA SER A 52 2.51 -6.70 -18.26
C SER A 52 3.80 -7.37 -18.74
N ALA A 53 4.40 -6.81 -19.79
CA ALA A 53 5.72 -7.23 -20.26
C ALA A 53 6.79 -7.05 -19.17
N ALA A 54 6.70 -5.98 -18.38
CA ALA A 54 7.59 -5.75 -17.24
C ALA A 54 7.45 -6.86 -16.17
N ALA A 55 6.21 -7.21 -15.80
CA ALA A 55 5.96 -8.28 -14.83
C ALA A 55 6.47 -9.64 -15.33
N LYS A 56 6.32 -9.93 -16.63
CA LYS A 56 6.87 -11.14 -17.26
C LYS A 56 8.40 -11.15 -17.25
N LEU A 57 9.06 -10.00 -17.45
CA LEU A 57 10.52 -9.88 -17.31
C LEU A 57 10.97 -10.14 -15.87
N VAL A 58 10.23 -9.63 -14.88
CA VAL A 58 10.47 -9.89 -13.45
C VAL A 58 10.35 -11.39 -13.15
N ALA A 59 9.26 -12.03 -13.57
CA ALA A 59 9.04 -13.46 -13.40
C ALA A 59 10.11 -14.31 -14.10
N GLY A 60 10.53 -13.91 -15.31
CA GLY A 60 11.61 -14.57 -16.05
C GLY A 60 12.99 -14.49 -15.36
N ARG A 61 13.15 -13.62 -14.35
CA ARG A 61 14.34 -13.56 -13.47
C ARG A 61 14.17 -14.38 -12.19
N GLY A 62 13.11 -15.19 -12.08
CA GLY A 62 12.84 -16.08 -10.97
C GLY A 62 12.18 -15.40 -9.77
N TRP A 63 11.60 -14.21 -9.95
CA TRP A 63 10.87 -13.50 -8.89
C TRP A 63 9.38 -13.80 -8.93
N ILE A 64 8.72 -13.76 -7.77
CA ILE A 64 7.27 -13.88 -7.68
C ILE A 64 6.68 -12.47 -7.74
N VAL A 65 5.88 -12.17 -8.77
CA VAL A 65 5.21 -10.86 -8.91
C VAL A 65 4.08 -10.75 -7.89
N THR A 66 4.05 -9.68 -7.10
CA THR A 66 3.01 -9.46 -6.08
C THR A 66 1.94 -8.48 -6.53
N SER A 67 2.32 -7.42 -7.24
CA SER A 67 1.38 -6.48 -7.85
C SER A 67 2.02 -5.72 -9.00
N GLU A 68 1.19 -5.08 -9.82
CA GLU A 68 1.63 -4.19 -10.90
C GLU A 68 0.68 -2.98 -11.00
N ALA A 69 1.24 -1.80 -11.24
CA ALA A 69 0.48 -0.55 -11.36
C ALA A 69 1.18 0.44 -12.29
N GLN A 70 0.41 1.36 -12.86
CA GLN A 70 0.92 2.41 -13.74
C GLN A 70 1.23 3.67 -12.92
N LEU A 71 2.44 4.22 -13.06
CA LEU A 71 2.84 5.53 -12.54
C LEU A 71 3.15 6.45 -13.73
N GLY A 72 2.19 7.29 -14.11
CA GLY A 72 2.30 8.12 -15.31
C GLY A 72 2.56 7.25 -16.55
N GLN A 73 3.73 7.39 -17.17
CA GLN A 73 4.15 6.60 -18.33
C GLN A 73 4.93 5.32 -17.98
N TYR A 74 5.21 5.07 -16.70
CA TYR A 74 6.03 3.97 -16.22
C TYR A 74 5.19 2.81 -15.69
N GLN A 75 5.63 1.59 -15.98
CA GLN A 75 5.08 0.40 -15.37
C GLN A 75 5.85 0.09 -14.09
N VAL A 76 5.14 0.04 -12.97
CA VAL A 76 5.70 -0.38 -11.68
C VAL A 76 5.29 -1.82 -11.40
N VAL A 77 6.23 -2.61 -10.92
CA VAL A 77 6.03 -4.01 -10.56
C VAL A 77 6.63 -4.25 -9.19
N THR A 78 5.84 -4.78 -8.26
CA THR A 78 6.32 -5.27 -6.97
C THR A 78 6.48 -6.78 -7.01
N PHE A 79 7.47 -7.30 -6.29
CA PHE A 79 7.81 -8.71 -6.33
C PHE A 79 8.64 -9.13 -5.12
N ALA A 80 8.62 -10.43 -4.83
CA ALA A 80 9.33 -11.05 -3.72
C ALA A 80 10.11 -12.28 -4.18
N SER A 81 11.13 -12.67 -3.42
CA SER A 81 11.87 -13.91 -3.71
C SER A 81 11.12 -15.16 -3.23
N GLY A 82 10.23 -14.98 -2.25
CA GLY A 82 9.41 -16.02 -1.63
C GLY A 82 8.50 -15.43 -0.55
N PHE A 83 7.82 -16.29 0.20
CA PHE A 83 6.93 -15.91 1.30
C PHE A 83 7.12 -16.80 2.52
N GLU A 84 6.95 -16.22 3.71
CA GLU A 84 6.77 -16.96 4.96
C GLU A 84 5.28 -16.94 5.32
N PRO A 85 4.63 -18.09 5.51
CA PRO A 85 3.23 -18.14 5.92
C PRO A 85 3.08 -17.72 7.39
N GLY A 86 2.00 -17.00 7.68
CA GLY A 86 1.58 -16.54 8.99
C GLY A 86 0.30 -17.19 9.49
N THR A 87 -0.13 -16.77 10.68
CA THR A 87 -1.47 -17.08 11.19
C THR A 87 -2.55 -16.44 10.32
N SER A 88 -3.76 -17.00 10.34
CA SER A 88 -4.94 -16.48 9.62
C SER A 88 -4.73 -16.24 8.12
N GLY A 89 -3.85 -17.03 7.48
CA GLY A 89 -3.59 -16.92 6.03
C GLY A 89 -2.74 -15.70 5.63
N MET A 90 -2.09 -15.03 6.59
CA MET A 90 -1.15 -13.95 6.30
C MET A 90 0.09 -14.48 5.57
N CYS A 91 0.67 -13.62 4.72
CA CYS A 91 1.86 -13.93 3.95
C CYS A 91 2.88 -12.82 4.10
N PHE A 92 4.08 -13.17 4.57
CA PHE A 92 5.18 -12.25 4.75
C PHE A 92 6.15 -12.39 3.59
N THR A 93 6.32 -11.35 2.78
CA THR A 93 7.25 -11.37 1.64
C THR A 93 8.68 -11.47 2.13
N ARG A 94 9.48 -12.34 1.51
CA ARG A 94 10.93 -12.30 1.63
C ARG A 94 11.54 -11.50 0.50
N ASN A 95 12.49 -10.63 0.84
CA ASN A 95 13.21 -9.76 -0.09
C ASN A 95 12.24 -8.98 -1.01
N GLY A 96 11.21 -8.37 -0.42
CA GLY A 96 10.21 -7.57 -1.12
C GLY A 96 10.86 -6.37 -1.83
N ARG A 97 10.55 -6.20 -3.12
CA ARG A 97 11.15 -5.22 -4.01
C ARG A 97 10.10 -4.57 -4.89
N LEU A 98 10.44 -3.39 -5.38
CA LEU A 98 9.67 -2.66 -6.38
C LEU A 98 10.59 -2.25 -7.52
N ALA A 99 10.17 -2.46 -8.77
CA ALA A 99 10.90 -2.03 -9.95
C ALA A 99 10.06 -1.07 -10.78
N VAL A 100 10.71 -0.05 -11.32
CA VAL A 100 10.12 0.92 -12.26
C VAL A 100 10.68 0.65 -13.65
N PHE A 101 9.78 0.43 -14.60
CA PHE A 101 10.10 0.16 -15.99
C PHE A 101 9.59 1.29 -16.88
N GLY A 102 10.45 1.76 -17.78
CA GLY A 102 10.03 2.57 -18.92
C GLY A 102 10.01 1.74 -20.20
N ARG A 103 9.88 2.41 -21.35
CA ARG A 103 9.80 1.75 -22.65
C ARG A 103 11.00 0.87 -22.99
N ALA A 104 12.20 1.29 -22.57
CA ALA A 104 13.46 0.60 -22.87
C ALA A 104 13.83 -0.51 -21.88
N GLY A 105 13.06 -0.69 -20.79
CA GLY A 105 13.34 -1.70 -19.77
C GLY A 105 13.38 -1.12 -18.36
N LEU A 106 14.12 -1.79 -17.47
CA LEU A 106 14.26 -1.39 -16.07
C LEU A 106 14.98 -0.04 -15.98
N ILE A 107 14.47 0.84 -15.13
CA ILE A 107 15.00 2.19 -14.93
C ILE A 107 15.39 2.41 -13.46
N ALA A 108 14.61 1.89 -12.51
CA ALA A 108 14.91 1.99 -11.09
C ALA A 108 14.47 0.74 -10.31
N LEU A 109 15.15 0.48 -9.21
CA LEU A 109 14.87 -0.61 -8.28
C LEU A 109 14.84 -0.07 -6.85
N ALA A 110 13.75 -0.34 -6.14
CA ALA A 110 13.62 -0.15 -4.72
C ALA A 110 13.73 -1.48 -3.96
N TYR A 111 14.42 -1.44 -2.82
CA TYR A 111 14.63 -2.57 -1.94
C TYR A 111 14.91 -2.10 -0.51
N THR A 112 14.74 -2.97 0.47
CA THR A 112 15.13 -2.72 1.85
C THR A 112 16.49 -3.37 2.18
N GLY A 113 17.20 -2.79 3.14
CA GLY A 113 18.46 -3.37 3.63
C GLY A 113 18.22 -4.74 4.29
N ARG A 114 19.22 -5.63 4.28
CA ARG A 114 19.10 -6.98 4.87
C ARG A 114 18.74 -6.98 6.37
N ALA A 115 19.17 -5.95 7.10
CA ALA A 115 18.88 -5.78 8.52
C ALA A 115 17.61 -4.95 8.78
N ALA A 116 16.91 -4.52 7.73
CA ALA A 116 15.64 -3.83 7.88
C ALA A 116 14.54 -4.87 8.11
N GLU A 117 13.75 -4.69 9.17
CA GLU A 117 12.54 -5.48 9.42
C GLU A 117 11.47 -5.22 8.34
N LEU A 118 11.53 -4.04 7.72
CA LEU A 118 10.63 -3.63 6.64
C LEU A 118 10.85 -4.44 5.35
N GLN A 119 9.75 -4.90 4.76
CA GLN A 119 9.71 -5.48 3.41
C GLN A 119 8.76 -4.67 2.52
N LEU A 120 9.09 -4.50 1.23
CA LEU A 120 8.19 -3.83 0.28
C LEU A 120 7.12 -4.81 -0.21
N GLY A 121 5.87 -4.42 -0.07
CA GLY A 121 4.70 -5.20 -0.47
C GLY A 121 4.12 -4.74 -1.80
N ASN A 122 2.81 -4.54 -1.83
CA ASN A 122 2.05 -4.21 -3.02
C ASN A 122 2.01 -2.70 -3.28
N VAL A 123 1.55 -2.34 -4.47
CA VAL A 123 1.25 -0.95 -4.83
C VAL A 123 -0.21 -0.73 -5.20
N GLU A 124 -0.71 0.43 -4.84
CA GLU A 124 -2.04 0.93 -5.23
C GLU A 124 -1.92 2.34 -5.82
N LEU A 125 -2.63 2.61 -6.92
CA LEU A 125 -2.67 3.95 -7.52
C LEU A 125 -3.49 4.93 -6.66
N LEU A 126 -2.90 6.07 -6.34
CA LEU A 126 -3.55 7.17 -5.63
C LEU A 126 -4.19 8.15 -6.61
N GLU A 127 -5.21 8.89 -6.15
CA GLU A 127 -5.83 9.98 -6.92
C GLU A 127 -4.82 11.09 -7.29
N SER A 128 -3.79 11.27 -6.46
CA SER A 128 -2.67 12.18 -6.74
C SER A 128 -1.81 11.75 -7.93
N GLY A 129 -1.99 10.53 -8.44
CA GLY A 129 -1.16 9.90 -9.46
C GLY A 129 0.09 9.20 -8.91
N ALA A 130 0.38 9.32 -7.61
CA ALA A 130 1.43 8.55 -6.95
C ALA A 130 0.98 7.11 -6.68
N LEU A 131 1.91 6.23 -6.32
CA LEU A 131 1.59 4.87 -5.87
C LEU A 131 1.78 4.75 -4.36
N MET A 132 0.74 4.35 -3.63
CA MET A 132 0.88 3.89 -2.24
C MET A 132 1.62 2.57 -2.24
N ILE A 133 2.59 2.42 -1.35
CA ILE A 133 3.33 1.18 -1.14
C ILE A 133 2.90 0.60 0.20
N SER A 134 2.39 -0.63 0.18
CA SER A 134 2.18 -1.40 1.39
C SER A 134 3.45 -2.11 1.84
N ALA A 135 3.52 -2.40 3.13
CA ALA A 135 4.46 -3.35 3.66
C ALA A 135 4.19 -4.74 3.07
N GLY A 136 5.26 -5.52 2.96
CA GLY A 136 5.18 -6.92 2.55
C GLY A 136 4.86 -7.88 3.69
N ASP A 137 4.57 -7.36 4.90
CA ASP A 137 4.25 -8.14 6.08
C ASP A 137 2.74 -8.14 6.39
N GLY A 138 2.27 -9.24 6.99
CA GLY A 138 0.95 -9.36 7.59
C GLY A 138 -0.20 -8.83 6.74
N VAL A 139 -0.86 -7.78 7.24
CA VAL A 139 -2.02 -7.12 6.60
C VAL A 139 -1.64 -6.07 5.56
N GLY A 140 -0.34 -5.80 5.36
CA GLY A 140 0.15 -4.85 4.38
C GLY A 140 -0.17 -3.39 4.72
N ALA A 141 0.23 -2.93 5.91
CA ALA A 141 0.08 -1.52 6.29
C ALA A 141 0.86 -0.61 5.32
N PRO A 142 0.42 0.62 5.03
CA PRO A 142 1.13 1.52 4.13
C PRO A 142 2.42 2.04 4.77
N ILE A 143 3.50 2.03 3.99
CA ILE A 143 4.85 2.38 4.45
C ILE A 143 5.43 3.61 3.73
N GLY A 144 4.85 3.97 2.60
CA GLY A 144 5.26 5.16 1.86
C GLY A 144 4.57 5.28 0.51
N GLU A 145 5.03 6.25 -0.27
CA GLU A 145 4.49 6.54 -1.58
C GLU A 145 5.63 6.65 -2.61
N LEU A 146 5.40 6.16 -3.83
CA LEU A 146 6.30 6.37 -4.96
C LEU A 146 5.75 7.50 -5.82
N HIS A 147 6.58 8.53 -6.01
CA HIS A 147 6.29 9.68 -6.84
C HIS A 147 7.24 9.75 -8.04
N GLU A 148 6.71 10.18 -9.18
CA GLU A 148 7.51 10.76 -10.26
C GLU A 148 7.76 12.25 -9.94
N VAL A 149 9.03 12.66 -9.86
CA VAL A 149 9.41 14.03 -9.53
C VAL A 149 10.54 14.49 -10.44
N ASN A 150 10.31 15.54 -11.23
CA ASN A 150 11.30 16.16 -12.11
C ASN A 150 12.04 15.16 -13.03
N GLY A 151 11.31 14.21 -13.62
CA GLY A 151 11.87 13.15 -14.48
C GLY A 151 12.66 12.06 -13.72
N GLY A 152 12.60 12.08 -12.39
CA GLY A 152 13.13 11.05 -11.49
C GLY A 152 12.03 10.43 -10.63
N PHE A 153 12.45 9.63 -9.65
CA PHE A 153 11.57 8.91 -8.76
C PHE A 153 11.94 9.15 -7.30
N ARG A 154 10.93 9.26 -6.44
CA ARG A 154 11.14 9.43 -5.00
C ARG A 154 10.22 8.52 -4.22
N LEU A 155 10.79 7.77 -3.29
CA LEU A 155 10.04 7.15 -2.21
C LEU A 155 9.90 8.17 -1.08
N THR A 156 8.66 8.52 -0.73
CA THR A 156 8.35 9.40 0.40
C THR A 156 7.66 8.61 1.49
N ARG A 157 7.59 9.20 2.69
CA ARG A 157 6.67 8.70 3.73
C ARG A 157 5.23 8.86 3.25
N VAL A 158 4.31 8.09 3.85
CA VAL A 158 2.86 8.24 3.64
C VAL A 158 2.47 9.70 3.87
N ALA A 159 1.75 10.29 2.93
CA ALA A 159 1.36 11.70 2.99
C ALA A 159 0.57 12.00 4.26
N ALA A 160 0.60 13.26 4.70
CA ALA A 160 -0.15 13.70 5.89
C ALA A 160 -1.66 13.66 5.68
N GLU A 161 -2.11 13.71 4.43
CA GLU A 161 -3.51 13.61 4.02
C GLU A 161 -3.60 13.05 2.59
N ARG A 162 -4.73 12.40 2.27
CA ARG A 162 -5.04 11.86 0.95
C ARG A 162 -6.36 12.42 0.45
N THR A 163 -6.42 12.65 -0.85
CA THR A 163 -7.66 13.06 -1.53
C THR A 163 -8.39 11.88 -2.11
N PHE A 164 -9.72 11.98 -2.10
CA PHE A 164 -10.65 11.03 -2.68
C PHE A 164 -11.78 11.78 -3.39
N CYS A 165 -12.49 11.06 -4.26
CA CYS A 165 -13.67 11.55 -4.95
C CYS A 165 -13.42 12.77 -5.85
N ASN A 166 -12.27 12.80 -6.52
CA ASN A 166 -11.75 13.91 -7.33
C ASN A 166 -11.50 15.16 -6.48
N GLY A 167 -10.76 15.03 -5.39
CA GLY A 167 -10.37 16.13 -4.51
C GLY A 167 -11.43 16.58 -3.52
N ARG A 168 -12.65 16.04 -3.59
CA ARG A 168 -13.80 16.51 -2.79
C ARG A 168 -13.86 15.91 -1.39
N ALA A 169 -13.09 14.86 -1.11
CA ALA A 169 -12.90 14.31 0.22
C ALA A 169 -11.41 14.32 0.55
N VAL A 170 -11.07 14.78 1.76
CA VAL A 170 -9.71 14.75 2.28
C VAL A 170 -9.71 13.91 3.54
N VAL A 171 -8.89 12.87 3.56
CA VAL A 171 -8.73 11.97 4.70
C VAL A 171 -7.34 12.23 5.31
N PRO A 172 -7.25 12.67 6.57
CA PRO A 172 -5.97 12.81 7.24
C PRO A 172 -5.33 11.43 7.48
N ASN A 173 -4.00 11.38 7.51
CA ASN A 173 -3.28 10.16 7.80
C ASN A 173 -3.47 9.74 9.27
N VAL A 174 -4.20 8.64 9.44
CA VAL A 174 -4.50 8.03 10.73
C VAL A 174 -3.88 6.64 10.89
N TYR A 175 -3.06 6.18 9.94
CA TYR A 175 -2.40 4.88 10.04
C TYR A 175 -1.51 4.79 11.28
N GLY A 176 -1.48 3.59 11.89
CA GLY A 176 -0.69 3.32 13.10
C GLY A 176 -1.21 4.00 14.37
N LYS A 177 -2.35 4.70 14.32
CA LYS A 177 -2.98 5.32 15.49
C LYS A 177 -4.00 4.37 16.10
N SER A 178 -4.30 4.55 17.38
CA SER A 178 -5.48 3.94 18.00
C SER A 178 -6.77 4.45 17.35
N ILE A 179 -7.83 3.65 17.39
CA ILE A 179 -9.16 4.11 16.97
C ILE A 179 -9.60 5.38 17.70
N LYS A 180 -9.25 5.54 18.98
CA LYS A 180 -9.60 6.71 19.77
C LYS A 180 -8.94 8.00 19.25
N ASP A 181 -7.68 7.93 18.88
CA ASP A 181 -6.97 9.10 18.36
C ASP A 181 -7.30 9.38 16.90
N ALA A 182 -7.45 8.33 16.08
CA ALA A 182 -7.94 8.45 14.71
C ALA A 182 -9.31 9.13 14.67
N ARG A 183 -10.24 8.71 15.54
CA ARG A 183 -11.58 9.30 15.66
C ARG A 183 -11.54 10.81 15.93
N LYS A 184 -10.69 11.27 16.87
CA LYS A 184 -10.55 12.71 17.16
C LYS A 184 -10.08 13.48 15.93
N ILE A 185 -9.07 12.95 15.23
CA ILE A 185 -8.52 13.57 14.02
C ILE A 185 -9.57 13.64 12.91
N LEU A 186 -10.31 12.55 12.69
CA LEU A 186 -11.35 12.46 11.67
C LEU A 186 -12.51 13.43 11.95
N ILE A 187 -13.02 13.48 13.18
CA ILE A 187 -14.06 14.41 13.60
C ILE A 187 -13.61 15.86 13.43
N ALA A 188 -12.37 16.19 13.80
CA ALA A 188 -11.80 17.52 13.60
C ALA A 188 -11.70 17.92 12.12
N ARG A 189 -11.68 16.94 11.19
CA ARG A 189 -11.70 17.14 9.73
C ARG A 189 -13.09 16.96 9.12
N GLY A 190 -14.14 16.99 9.93
CA GLY A 190 -15.54 17.00 9.47
C GLY A 190 -16.12 15.63 9.13
N TRP A 191 -15.39 14.53 9.39
CA TRP A 191 -15.90 13.18 9.26
C TRP A 191 -16.77 12.83 10.46
N LYS A 192 -18.04 12.56 10.23
CA LYS A 192 -19.03 12.33 11.31
C LYS A 192 -19.21 10.83 11.55
N PRO A 193 -19.03 10.32 12.78
CA PRO A 193 -19.33 8.93 13.13
C PRO A 193 -20.69 8.50 12.58
N LYS A 194 -20.72 7.38 11.84
CA LYS A 194 -21.93 6.83 11.25
C LYS A 194 -22.30 5.56 12.02
N ARG A 195 -23.38 5.65 12.81
CA ARG A 195 -23.96 4.47 13.45
C ARG A 195 -24.48 3.49 12.38
N PRO A 196 -24.24 2.18 12.51
CA PRO A 196 -24.82 1.19 11.61
C PRO A 196 -26.35 1.25 11.61
N ALA A 197 -26.94 0.86 10.49
CA ALA A 197 -28.40 0.83 10.35
C ALA A 197 -29.02 -0.34 11.12
N GLU A 198 -28.32 -1.47 11.17
CA GLU A 198 -28.71 -2.66 11.90
C GLU A 198 -28.09 -2.65 13.30
N ALA A 199 -28.81 -3.23 14.26
CA ALA A 199 -28.28 -3.41 15.61
C ALA A 199 -27.18 -4.48 15.60
N TRP A 200 -26.16 -4.29 16.42
CA TRP A 200 -25.10 -5.28 16.60
C TRP A 200 -25.67 -6.58 17.17
N GLY A 201 -25.12 -7.70 16.72
CA GLY A 201 -25.35 -8.98 17.38
C GLY A 201 -24.83 -8.95 18.82
N GLU A 202 -25.42 -9.76 19.69
CA GLU A 202 -25.07 -9.83 21.13
C GLU A 202 -23.57 -10.12 21.38
N PHE A 203 -22.93 -10.84 20.46
CA PHE A 203 -21.53 -11.25 20.55
C PHE A 203 -20.59 -10.45 19.63
N ASP A 204 -21.08 -9.41 18.96
CA ASP A 204 -20.21 -8.56 18.13
C ASP A 204 -19.46 -7.58 19.04
N GLY A 205 -18.12 -7.55 18.93
CA GLY A 205 -17.28 -6.65 19.72
C GLY A 205 -17.60 -5.16 19.49
N ALA A 206 -18.27 -4.81 18.39
CA ALA A 206 -18.78 -3.48 18.14
C ALA A 206 -19.82 -3.03 19.19
N ALA A 207 -20.60 -3.97 19.74
CA ALA A 207 -21.55 -3.69 20.81
C ALA A 207 -20.84 -3.20 22.09
N ASP A 208 -19.66 -3.75 22.41
CA ASP A 208 -18.87 -3.33 23.56
C ASP A 208 -18.19 -1.97 23.33
N LEU A 209 -17.68 -1.72 22.12
CA LEU A 209 -17.17 -0.40 21.74
C LEU A 209 -18.25 0.69 21.85
N ALA A 210 -19.50 0.37 21.52
CA ALA A 210 -20.62 1.29 21.64
C ALA A 210 -20.94 1.66 23.10
N LYS A 211 -20.81 0.72 24.05
CA LYS A 211 -20.93 1.00 25.50
C LYS A 211 -19.87 2.03 25.97
N HIS A 212 -18.74 2.10 25.27
CA HIS A 212 -17.66 3.06 25.52
C HIS A 212 -17.73 4.32 24.64
N GLY A 213 -18.84 4.54 23.93
CA GLY A 213 -19.11 5.76 23.15
C GLY A 213 -18.51 5.78 21.74
N ILE A 214 -17.97 4.65 21.25
CA ILE A 214 -17.55 4.45 19.86
C ILE A 214 -18.71 3.78 19.14
N VAL A 215 -19.55 4.59 18.49
CA VAL A 215 -20.84 4.16 17.94
C VAL A 215 -20.79 3.89 16.43
N GLU A 216 -19.66 4.19 15.81
CA GLU A 216 -19.38 4.06 14.38
C GLU A 216 -18.87 2.67 13.96
N ALA A 217 -18.62 1.77 14.91
CA ALA A 217 -18.23 0.39 14.61
C ALA A 217 -19.39 -0.31 13.89
N GLU A 218 -19.14 -0.80 12.67
CA GLU A 218 -20.10 -1.58 11.87
C GLU A 218 -20.09 -3.03 12.32
N THR A 219 -18.89 -3.62 12.44
CA THR A 219 -18.67 -4.96 12.98
C THR A 219 -17.25 -5.08 13.49
N CYS A 220 -17.05 -5.96 14.46
CA CYS A 220 -15.76 -6.40 14.97
C CYS A 220 -15.73 -7.93 14.97
N SER A 221 -15.05 -8.53 14.00
CA SER A 221 -15.08 -9.97 13.78
C SER A 221 -13.76 -10.65 14.16
N GLY A 222 -13.86 -11.85 14.75
CA GLY A 222 -12.74 -12.67 15.17
C GLY A 222 -12.18 -13.52 14.03
N THR A 223 -11.60 -12.91 13.00
CA THR A 223 -10.83 -13.61 11.94
C THR A 223 -9.47 -14.13 12.42
N GLY A 224 -9.20 -14.09 13.74
CA GLY A 224 -7.89 -14.32 14.35
C GLY A 224 -6.95 -13.10 14.28
N LEU A 225 -7.41 -11.99 13.68
CA LEU A 225 -6.72 -10.68 13.67
C LEU A 225 -7.46 -9.61 14.49
N GLY A 226 -8.69 -9.92 14.92
CA GLY A 226 -9.57 -9.02 15.64
C GLY A 226 -9.92 -7.75 14.86
N ASP A 227 -10.23 -7.86 13.57
CA ASP A 227 -10.49 -6.69 12.75
C ASP A 227 -11.84 -6.02 13.07
N CYS A 228 -11.85 -4.70 13.13
CA CYS A 228 -13.06 -3.89 13.26
C CYS A 228 -13.16 -2.88 12.13
N TRP A 229 -14.39 -2.66 11.65
CA TRP A 229 -14.68 -1.67 10.62
C TRP A 229 -15.49 -0.53 11.21
N PHE A 230 -15.08 0.70 10.94
CA PHE A 230 -15.70 1.92 11.45
C PHE A 230 -16.10 2.82 10.29
N ASN A 231 -17.35 3.31 10.30
CA ASN A 231 -17.85 4.16 9.22
C ASN A 231 -18.03 5.62 9.65
N TYR A 232 -17.68 6.54 8.76
CA TYR A 232 -17.86 7.97 8.94
C TYR A 232 -18.52 8.59 7.71
N ASN A 233 -19.53 9.41 7.94
CA ASN A 233 -20.12 10.25 6.90
C ASN A 233 -19.21 11.46 6.63
N GLY A 234 -18.82 11.63 5.37
CA GLY A 234 -18.14 12.83 4.88
C GLY A 234 -19.01 13.63 3.90
N PRO A 235 -18.51 14.80 3.46
CA PRO A 235 -19.22 15.64 2.50
C PRO A 235 -19.41 14.96 1.14
N SER A 236 -18.47 14.10 0.74
CA SER A 236 -18.38 13.56 -0.62
C SER A 236 -18.48 12.03 -0.68
N GLY A 237 -18.70 11.37 0.45
CA GLY A 237 -18.64 9.92 0.54
C GLY A 237 -18.85 9.39 1.95
N ILE A 238 -18.66 8.08 2.08
CA ILE A 238 -18.54 7.38 3.37
C ILE A 238 -17.09 6.91 3.46
N LEU A 239 -16.41 7.27 4.54
CA LEU A 239 -15.10 6.74 4.89
C LEU A 239 -15.31 5.48 5.74
N ARG A 240 -14.65 4.40 5.37
CA ARG A 240 -14.47 3.22 6.20
C ARG A 240 -13.04 3.19 6.71
N VAL A 241 -12.88 2.91 7.99
CA VAL A 241 -11.58 2.75 8.65
C VAL A 241 -11.52 1.33 9.21
N THR A 242 -10.38 0.67 9.05
CA THR A 242 -10.14 -0.70 9.50
C THR A 242 -9.04 -0.74 10.54
N THR A 243 -9.31 -1.42 11.65
CA THR A 243 -8.31 -1.75 12.67
C THR A 243 -7.97 -3.23 12.68
N ILE A 244 -6.85 -3.56 13.31
CA ILE A 244 -6.55 -4.90 13.83
C ILE A 244 -6.16 -4.78 15.31
N GLY A 245 -6.34 -5.86 16.06
CA GLY A 245 -6.08 -5.89 17.49
C GLY A 245 -7.13 -6.68 18.27
N GLU A 246 -6.72 -7.24 19.41
CA GLU A 246 -7.61 -8.03 20.27
C GLU A 246 -7.79 -7.45 21.67
N ASP A 247 -6.99 -6.47 22.10
CA ASP A 247 -7.10 -5.87 23.44
C ASP A 247 -8.27 -4.86 23.48
N ARG A 248 -9.46 -5.43 23.59
CA ARG A 248 -10.76 -4.76 23.65
C ARG A 248 -11.09 -4.26 25.06
N GLU A 249 -10.40 -4.73 26.10
CA GLU A 249 -10.73 -4.45 27.51
C GLU A 249 -10.54 -2.96 27.90
N ARG A 250 -9.81 -2.19 27.09
CA ARG A 250 -9.61 -0.74 27.32
C ARG A 250 -10.10 0.16 26.18
N GLY A 251 -10.65 -0.41 25.11
CA GLY A 251 -11.14 0.35 23.95
C GLY A 251 -10.09 1.24 23.28
N ASN A 252 -8.81 0.87 23.36
CA ASN A 252 -7.70 1.81 23.12
C ASN A 252 -6.54 1.28 22.25
N ASP A 253 -6.45 -0.02 21.97
CA ASP A 253 -5.22 -0.61 21.37
C ASP A 253 -5.42 -1.18 19.95
N ASP A 254 -6.64 -1.11 19.43
CA ASP A 254 -6.93 -1.38 18.01
C ASP A 254 -6.24 -0.35 17.12
N THR A 255 -5.31 -0.81 16.30
CA THR A 255 -4.45 0.04 15.47
C THR A 255 -5.02 0.16 14.06
N ILE A 256 -5.15 1.39 13.55
CA ILE A 256 -5.60 1.62 12.17
C ILE A 256 -4.57 1.06 11.18
N VAL A 257 -5.00 0.14 10.33
CA VAL A 257 -4.20 -0.43 9.24
C VAL A 257 -4.74 -0.12 7.86
N GLY A 258 -6.01 0.29 7.77
CA GLY A 258 -6.71 0.50 6.50
C GLY A 258 -7.69 1.66 6.57
N TYR A 259 -7.92 2.30 5.42
CA TYR A 259 -9.14 3.07 5.18
C TYR A 259 -9.42 3.19 3.68
N ASP A 260 -10.70 3.34 3.36
CA ASP A 260 -11.19 3.57 2.00
C ASP A 260 -12.37 4.55 2.02
N VAL A 261 -12.62 5.20 0.87
CA VAL A 261 -13.74 6.12 0.71
C VAL A 261 -14.65 5.66 -0.41
N LYS A 262 -15.88 5.28 -0.04
CA LYS A 262 -16.96 5.11 -1.00
C LYS A 262 -17.52 6.47 -1.40
N CYS A 263 -17.17 6.92 -2.60
CA CYS A 263 -17.66 8.18 -3.16
C CYS A 263 -19.15 8.13 -3.47
N ARG A 264 -19.86 9.23 -3.20
CA ARG A 264 -21.24 9.40 -3.68
C ARG A 264 -21.23 9.57 -5.20
N ALA A 265 -22.22 8.97 -5.85
CA ALA A 265 -22.51 9.26 -7.25
C ALA A 265 -22.69 10.77 -7.43
N LYS A 266 -22.22 11.27 -8.57
CA LYS A 266 -22.50 12.66 -8.97
C LYS A 266 -23.96 12.81 -9.37
#